data_AF-A0A142KVR8-F1
#
_entry.id   AF-A0A142KVR8-F1
#
_cell.length_a   1.000
_cell.length_b   1.000
_cell.length_c   1.000
_cell.angle_alpha   90.00
_cell.angle_beta   90.00
_cell.angle_gamma   90.00
#
_symmetry.space_group_name_H-M   'P 1'
#
loop_
_entity.id
_entity.type
_entity.pdbx_description
1 polymer ?
#
loop_
_entity_poly.entity_id
_entity_poly.type
_entity_poly.pdbx_seq_one_letter_code
_entity_poly.pdbx_strand_id
1 'polypeptide(L)'
;ILAIIASEALLFITYFWGILHFALSPYPLSNEGIILTSSRMLILTITFILASASCMTACVQFLIEKGMSFEISSIVCIIFLIGECFASLQTSEYLHLEYCINDAILGTLFYCVTGLHFTHVIVGLLFLLTYFIRIVEVYDTNSEWSYSLFGLSYIVLPHSDQITLLYWHFVEIVWLFIEFLFYSE
;
A
#
# COMPACT_ATOMS: atom_id res chain seq x y z
N ILE A 1 3.01 -10.23 15.13
CA ILE A 1 2.65 -9.59 13.84
C ILE A 1 2.30 -8.12 14.02
N LEU A 2 1.37 -7.74 14.91
CA LEU A 2 1.13 -6.32 15.21
C LEU A 2 2.42 -5.59 15.64
N ALA A 3 3.26 -6.24 16.46
CA ALA A 3 4.58 -5.73 16.84
C ALA A 3 5.55 -5.57 15.66
N ILE A 4 5.40 -6.36 14.59
CA ILE A 4 6.20 -6.25 13.36
C ILE A 4 5.73 -5.03 12.57
N ILE A 5 4.42 -4.85 12.37
CA ILE A 5 3.88 -3.65 11.73
C ILE A 5 4.29 -2.39 12.52
N ALA A 6 4.26 -2.46 13.86
CA ALA A 6 4.72 -1.37 14.70
C ALA A 6 6.23 -1.08 14.54
N SER A 7 7.08 -2.11 14.41
CA SER A 7 8.51 -1.89 14.17
C SER A 7 8.78 -1.30 12.79
N GLU A 8 8.06 -1.75 11.74
CA GLU A 8 8.15 -1.14 10.41
C GLU A 8 7.66 0.31 10.42
N ALA A 9 6.57 0.61 11.13
CA ALA A 9 6.09 1.98 11.29
C ALA A 9 7.13 2.88 11.97
N LEU A 10 7.79 2.40 13.02
CA LEU A 10 8.89 3.14 13.66
C LEU A 10 10.05 3.36 12.70
N LEU A 11 10.37 2.38 11.86
CA LEU A 11 11.41 2.50 10.84
C LEU A 11 11.05 3.61 9.82
N PHE A 12 9.83 3.67 9.30
CA PHE A 12 9.39 4.79 8.45
C PHE A 12 9.43 6.13 9.17
N ILE A 13 9.03 6.19 10.44
CA ILE A 13 9.10 7.40 11.26
C ILE A 13 10.53 7.93 11.35
N THR A 14 11.56 7.06 11.45
CA THR A 14 12.96 7.51 11.48
C THR A 14 13.37 8.21 10.18
N TYR A 15 12.91 7.71 9.02
CA TYR A 15 13.17 8.36 7.76
C TYR A 15 12.39 9.66 7.59
N PHE A 16 11.11 9.69 7.96
CA PHE A 16 10.30 10.91 7.94
C PHE A 16 10.90 12.01 8.83
N TRP A 17 11.43 11.63 10.00
CA TRP A 17 12.19 12.54 10.84
C TRP A 17 13.41 13.10 10.11
N GLY A 18 14.18 12.26 9.41
CA GLY A 18 15.32 12.70 8.60
C GLY A 18 14.91 13.73 7.54
N ILE A 19 13.84 13.46 6.79
CA ILE A 19 13.30 14.38 5.77
C ILE A 19 12.92 15.72 6.40
N LEU A 20 12.14 15.71 7.49
CA LEU A 20 11.71 16.93 8.17
C LEU A 20 12.88 17.72 8.76
N HIS A 21 13.90 17.04 9.30
CA HIS A 21 15.08 17.69 9.83
C HIS A 21 15.80 18.51 8.77
N PHE A 22 16.03 17.93 7.59
CA PHE A 22 16.70 18.61 6.49
C PHE A 22 15.81 19.63 5.77
N ALA A 23 14.50 19.41 5.69
CA ALA A 23 13.56 20.36 5.12
C ALA A 23 13.39 21.63 6.00
N LEU A 24 13.33 21.47 7.33
CA LEU A 24 13.12 22.57 8.27
C LEU A 24 14.44 23.30 8.66
N SER A 25 15.58 22.62 8.53
CA SER A 25 16.90 23.20 8.76
C SER A 25 17.86 22.88 7.61
N PRO A 26 17.80 23.65 6.50
CA PRO A 26 18.50 23.33 5.24
C PRO A 26 20.02 23.59 5.26
N TYR A 27 20.65 23.73 6.43
CA TYR A 27 22.11 23.76 6.54
C TYR A 27 22.61 22.33 6.79
N PRO A 28 23.43 21.71 5.91
CA PRO A 28 24.27 22.28 4.85
C PRO A 28 23.72 22.18 3.40
N LEU A 29 22.46 21.79 3.20
CA LEU A 29 21.82 21.60 1.88
C LEU A 29 21.68 22.87 1.02
N SER A 30 21.98 24.06 1.54
CA SER A 30 21.80 25.33 0.81
C SER A 30 22.54 25.40 -0.53
N ASN A 31 23.55 24.54 -0.73
CA ASN A 31 24.35 24.47 -1.96
C ASN A 31 24.00 23.28 -2.87
N GLU A 32 23.11 22.37 -2.43
CA GLU A 32 22.61 21.29 -3.27
C GLU A 32 21.50 21.86 -4.17
N GLY A 33 21.53 21.53 -5.46
CA GLY A 33 20.55 22.05 -6.43
C GLY A 33 19.11 21.66 -6.10
N ILE A 34 18.14 22.29 -6.77
CA ILE A 34 16.73 21.94 -6.63
C ILE A 34 16.49 20.57 -7.25
N ILE A 35 15.96 19.64 -6.46
CA ILE A 35 15.48 18.35 -6.95
C ILE A 35 14.08 18.55 -7.53
N LEU A 36 13.92 18.36 -8.84
CA LEU A 36 12.62 18.41 -9.47
C LEU A 36 11.87 17.10 -9.21
N THR A 37 10.74 17.18 -8.52
CA THR A 37 9.88 16.02 -8.29
C THR A 37 9.06 15.68 -9.54
N SER A 38 8.46 14.49 -9.54
CA SER A 38 7.70 13.99 -10.67
C SER A 38 6.41 14.79 -10.93
N SER A 39 5.80 14.53 -12.09
CA SER A 39 4.53 15.17 -12.48
C SER A 39 3.45 14.98 -11.42
N ARG A 40 2.86 16.09 -10.95
CA ARG A 40 1.73 16.08 -10.01
C ARG A 40 0.55 15.22 -10.49
N MET A 41 0.33 15.15 -11.80
CA MET A 41 -0.73 14.32 -12.38
C MET A 41 -0.44 12.82 -12.20
N LEU A 42 0.81 12.40 -12.35
CA LEU A 42 1.24 11.02 -12.14
C LEU A 42 1.11 10.62 -10.67
N ILE A 43 1.54 11.47 -9.74
CA ILE A 43 1.43 11.17 -8.32
C ILE A 43 -0.03 11.09 -7.87
N LEU A 44 -0.88 12.01 -8.34
CA LEU A 44 -2.31 11.97 -8.01
C LEU A 44 -2.99 10.70 -8.55
N THR A 45 -2.60 10.21 -9.74
CA THR A 45 -3.12 8.94 -10.26
C THR A 45 -2.64 7.75 -9.44
N ILE A 46 -1.37 7.72 -9.03
CA ILE A 46 -0.81 6.68 -8.15
C ILE A 46 -1.55 6.66 -6.80
N THR A 47 -1.74 7.82 -6.17
CA THR A 47 -2.49 7.96 -4.91
C THR A 47 -3.94 7.53 -5.04
N PHE A 48 -4.62 7.94 -6.12
CA PHE A 48 -6.00 7.54 -6.39
C PHE A 48 -6.14 6.02 -6.54
N ILE A 49 -5.24 5.39 -7.28
CA ILE A 49 -5.21 3.93 -7.50
C ILE A 49 -5.04 3.22 -6.16
N LEU A 50 -4.09 3.62 -5.31
CA LEU A 50 -3.86 2.97 -4.02
C LEU A 50 -5.05 3.16 -3.05
N ALA A 51 -5.62 4.36 -2.98
CA ALA A 51 -6.81 4.65 -2.18
C ALA A 51 -8.03 3.85 -2.67
N SER A 52 -8.17 3.65 -3.98
CA SER A 52 -9.24 2.82 -4.54
C SER A 52 -9.11 1.35 -4.12
N ALA A 53 -7.89 0.80 -4.11
CA ALA A 53 -7.63 -0.56 -3.60
C ALA A 53 -8.02 -0.69 -2.13
N SER A 54 -7.69 0.31 -1.29
CA SER A 54 -8.04 0.33 0.14
C SER A 54 -9.56 0.36 0.40
N CYS A 55 -10.29 1.16 -0.37
CA CYS A 55 -11.75 1.18 -0.29
C CYS A 55 -12.34 -0.18 -0.69
N MET A 56 -11.80 -0.80 -1.74
CA MET A 56 -12.22 -2.13 -2.17
C MET A 56 -11.89 -3.21 -1.13
N THR A 57 -10.75 -3.17 -0.45
CA THR A 57 -10.42 -4.12 0.63
C THR A 57 -11.39 -4.00 1.80
N ALA A 58 -11.80 -2.78 2.18
CA ALA A 58 -12.82 -2.57 3.20
C ALA A 58 -14.20 -3.12 2.77
N CYS A 59 -14.57 -2.96 1.50
CA CYS A 59 -15.79 -3.54 0.94
C CYS A 59 -15.77 -5.08 1.00
N VAL A 60 -14.63 -5.70 0.64
CA VAL A 60 -14.45 -7.17 0.76
C VAL A 60 -14.69 -7.64 2.19
N GLN A 61 -14.10 -6.96 3.17
CA GLN A 61 -14.27 -7.33 4.57
C GLN A 61 -15.75 -7.28 4.99
N PHE A 62 -16.46 -6.22 4.59
CA PHE A 62 -17.90 -6.09 4.85
C PHE A 62 -18.71 -7.21 4.20
N LEU A 63 -18.43 -7.58 2.94
CA LEU A 63 -19.12 -8.66 2.23
C LEU A 63 -18.89 -10.03 2.91
N ILE A 64 -17.66 -10.28 3.37
CA ILE A 64 -17.32 -11.49 4.13
C ILE A 64 -18.10 -11.55 5.44
N GLU A 65 -18.15 -10.44 6.20
CA GLU A 65 -18.90 -10.36 7.45
C GLU A 65 -20.41 -10.55 7.27
N LYS A 66 -20.94 -10.17 6.10
CA LYS A 66 -22.35 -10.39 5.73
C LYS A 66 -22.62 -11.74 5.06
N GLY A 67 -21.59 -12.56 4.87
CA GLY A 67 -21.73 -13.88 4.25
C GLY A 67 -22.16 -13.80 2.78
N MET A 68 -21.80 -12.75 2.04
CA MET A 68 -22.10 -12.59 0.62
C MET A 68 -20.89 -12.98 -0.23
N SER A 69 -20.87 -14.17 -0.83
CA SER A 69 -19.67 -14.67 -1.53
C SER A 69 -19.59 -14.37 -3.01
N PHE A 70 -20.72 -14.10 -3.67
CA PHE A 70 -20.85 -14.13 -5.13
C PHE A 70 -19.90 -13.16 -5.87
N GLU A 71 -19.27 -12.23 -5.16
CA GLU A 71 -18.41 -11.19 -5.75
C GLU A 71 -17.05 -11.03 -5.04
N ILE A 72 -16.75 -11.82 -4.00
CA ILE A 72 -15.51 -11.59 -3.23
C ILE A 72 -14.27 -11.91 -4.07
N SER A 73 -14.27 -13.02 -4.80
CA SER A 73 -13.13 -13.43 -5.63
C SER A 73 -12.83 -12.40 -6.73
N SER A 74 -13.86 -11.89 -7.41
CA SER A 74 -13.69 -10.86 -8.45
C SER A 74 -13.15 -9.55 -7.87
N ILE A 75 -13.66 -9.09 -6.72
CA ILE A 75 -13.19 -7.85 -6.08
C ILE A 75 -11.72 -7.98 -5.65
N VAL A 76 -11.31 -9.11 -5.07
CA VAL A 76 -9.91 -9.33 -4.68
C VAL A 76 -8.97 -9.42 -5.89
N CYS A 77 -9.41 -10.02 -7.00
CA CYS A 77 -8.66 -10.00 -8.25
C CYS A 77 -8.46 -8.56 -8.77
N ILE A 78 -9.49 -7.72 -8.71
CA ILE A 78 -9.37 -6.30 -9.08
C ILE A 78 -8.39 -5.57 -8.17
N ILE A 79 -8.44 -5.79 -6.85
CA ILE A 79 -7.48 -5.19 -5.90
C ILE A 79 -6.04 -5.56 -6.26
N PHE A 80 -5.78 -6.83 -6.60
CA PHE A 80 -4.46 -7.28 -7.02
C PHE A 80 -3.98 -6.55 -8.28
N LEU A 81 -4.82 -6.45 -9.32
CA LEU A 81 -4.51 -5.73 -10.55
C LEU A 81 -4.26 -4.23 -10.33
N ILE A 82 -5.02 -3.61 -9.44
CA ILE A 82 -4.83 -2.21 -9.04
C ILE A 82 -3.45 -2.03 -8.37
N GLY A 83 -3.04 -2.96 -7.52
CA GLY A 83 -1.71 -2.91 -6.89
C GLY A 83 -0.57 -3.17 -7.88
N GLU A 84 -0.73 -4.06 -8.87
CA GLU A 84 0.25 -4.19 -9.97
C GLU A 84 0.34 -2.91 -10.80
N CYS A 85 -0.80 -2.26 -11.08
CA CYS A 85 -0.85 -0.98 -11.76
C CYS A 85 -0.07 0.10 -10.98
N PHE A 86 -0.29 0.19 -9.66
CA PHE A 86 0.51 1.05 -8.78
C PHE A 86 2.02 0.76 -8.95
N ALA A 87 2.43 -0.51 -8.88
CA ALA A 87 3.85 -0.87 -8.96
C ALA A 87 4.47 -0.48 -10.31
N SER A 88 3.71 -0.65 -11.40
CA SER A 88 4.14 -0.23 -12.74
C SER A 88 4.29 1.29 -12.87
N LEU A 89 3.36 2.05 -12.31
CA LEU A 89 3.40 3.52 -12.33
C LEU A 89 4.54 4.05 -11.47
N GLN A 90 4.76 3.47 -10.29
CA GLN A 90 5.90 3.83 -9.43
C GLN A 90 7.24 3.54 -10.10
N THR A 91 7.34 2.42 -10.82
CA THR A 91 8.53 2.11 -11.64
C THR A 91 8.71 3.12 -12.76
N SER A 92 7.61 3.51 -13.42
CA SER A 92 7.65 4.54 -14.46
C SER A 92 8.11 5.89 -13.93
N GLU A 93 7.74 6.24 -12.70
CA GLU A 93 8.23 7.45 -12.03
C GLU A 93 9.76 7.42 -11.93
N TYR A 94 10.33 6.36 -11.34
CA TYR A 94 11.78 6.25 -11.15
C TYR A 94 12.57 6.33 -12.46
N LEU A 95 12.01 5.84 -13.57
CA LEU A 95 12.65 5.91 -14.88
C LEU A 95 12.66 7.32 -15.48
N HIS A 96 11.80 8.23 -15.02
CA HIS A 96 11.67 9.60 -15.53
C HIS A 96 12.28 10.66 -14.58
N LEU A 97 12.83 10.27 -13.43
CA LEU A 97 13.52 11.21 -12.54
C LEU A 97 14.87 11.62 -13.14
N GLU A 98 15.19 12.91 -13.05
CA GLU A 98 16.42 13.50 -13.59
C GLU A 98 17.60 13.45 -12.60
N TYR A 99 17.40 12.87 -11.41
CA TYR A 99 18.40 12.77 -10.35
C TYR A 99 18.58 11.34 -9.86
N CYS A 100 19.80 11.00 -9.47
CA CYS A 100 20.20 9.73 -8.92
C CYS A 100 20.18 9.75 -7.38
N ILE A 101 20.23 8.55 -6.78
CA ILE A 101 20.23 8.36 -5.32
C ILE A 101 21.37 9.09 -4.59
N ASN A 102 22.48 9.36 -5.26
CA ASN A 102 23.71 9.93 -4.70
C ASN A 102 23.95 11.40 -5.07
N ASP A 103 23.00 12.06 -5.75
CA ASP A 103 23.20 13.43 -6.23
C ASP A 103 23.03 14.48 -5.13
N ALA A 104 22.17 14.23 -4.13
CA ALA A 104 21.85 15.14 -3.04
C ALA A 104 21.28 14.36 -1.85
N ILE A 105 21.40 14.91 -0.64
CA ILE A 105 20.89 14.30 0.60
C ILE A 105 19.38 14.06 0.50
N LEU A 106 18.63 15.04 -0.04
CA LEU A 106 17.19 14.92 -0.23
C LEU A 106 16.84 13.84 -1.26
N GLY A 107 17.67 13.67 -2.30
CA GLY A 107 17.52 12.60 -3.30
C GLY A 107 17.78 11.23 -2.69
N THR A 108 18.81 11.09 -1.85
CA THR A 108 19.06 9.86 -1.10
C THR A 108 17.88 9.49 -0.21
N LEU A 109 17.37 10.45 0.57
CA LEU A 109 16.21 10.23 1.44
C LEU A 109 14.96 9.86 0.66
N PHE A 110 14.72 10.55 -0.46
CA PHE A 110 13.64 10.23 -1.38
C PHE A 110 13.69 8.76 -1.80
N TYR A 111 14.77 8.34 -2.47
CA TYR A 111 14.91 6.97 -2.99
C TYR A 111 14.93 5.92 -1.88
N CYS A 112 15.50 6.21 -0.71
CA CYS A 112 15.46 5.30 0.43
C CYS A 112 14.03 5.07 0.92
N VAL A 113 13.23 6.12 1.08
CA VAL A 113 11.88 6.02 1.62
C VAL A 113 10.89 5.46 0.61
N THR A 114 10.89 6.01 -0.60
CA THR A 114 10.01 5.54 -1.68
C THR A 114 10.38 4.13 -2.12
N GLY A 115 11.68 3.80 -2.16
CA GLY A 115 12.17 2.45 -2.45
C GLY A 115 11.77 1.45 -1.36
N LEU A 116 11.94 1.81 -0.08
CA LEU A 116 11.49 0.97 1.04
C LEU A 116 9.97 0.75 1.00
N HIS A 117 9.18 1.80 0.76
CA HIS A 117 7.74 1.68 0.59
C HIS A 117 7.38 0.78 -0.58
N PHE A 118 8.05 0.93 -1.73
CA PHE A 118 7.84 0.08 -2.89
C PHE A 118 8.10 -1.40 -2.56
N THR A 119 9.16 -1.72 -1.82
CA THR A 119 9.38 -3.11 -1.37
C THR A 119 8.24 -3.62 -0.49
N HIS A 120 7.67 -2.77 0.38
CA HIS A 120 6.52 -3.14 1.20
C HIS A 120 5.26 -3.37 0.38
N VAL A 121 5.05 -2.58 -0.69
CA VAL A 121 3.94 -2.79 -1.66
C VAL A 121 4.08 -4.15 -2.33
N ILE A 122 5.28 -4.53 -2.79
CA ILE A 122 5.52 -5.85 -3.40
C ILE A 122 5.23 -6.99 -2.41
N VAL A 123 5.67 -6.86 -1.15
CA VAL A 123 5.33 -7.83 -0.10
C VAL A 123 3.81 -7.88 0.13
N GLY A 124 3.14 -6.73 0.12
CA GLY A 124 1.69 -6.64 0.23
C GLY A 124 0.96 -7.32 -0.93
N LEU A 125 1.44 -7.17 -2.16
CA LEU A 125 0.93 -7.85 -3.34
C LEU A 125 1.05 -9.38 -3.22
N LEU A 126 2.17 -9.88 -2.71
CA LEU A 126 2.34 -11.31 -2.44
C LEU A 126 1.32 -11.80 -1.39
N PHE A 127 1.11 -11.05 -0.32
CA PHE A 127 0.08 -11.39 0.67
C PHE A 127 -1.33 -11.36 0.08
N LEU A 128 -1.67 -10.35 -0.72
CA LEU A 128 -2.95 -10.27 -1.43
C LEU A 128 -3.14 -11.44 -2.40
N LEU A 129 -2.09 -11.86 -3.11
CA LEU A 129 -2.15 -13.02 -4.00
C LEU A 129 -2.45 -14.31 -3.21
N THR A 130 -1.76 -14.53 -2.09
CA THR A 130 -2.05 -15.69 -1.24
C THR A 130 -3.46 -15.64 -0.65
N TYR A 131 -3.94 -14.45 -0.28
CA TYR A 131 -5.30 -14.24 0.19
C TYR A 131 -6.34 -14.52 -0.90
N PHE A 132 -6.09 -14.07 -2.13
CA PHE A 132 -6.93 -14.36 -3.30
C PHE A 132 -7.09 -15.85 -3.55
N ILE A 133 -5.97 -16.59 -3.61
CA ILE A 133 -5.97 -18.05 -3.83
C ILE A 133 -6.85 -18.73 -2.76
N ARG A 134 -6.68 -18.34 -1.50
CA ARG A 134 -7.46 -18.91 -0.38
C ARG A 134 -8.94 -18.56 -0.45
N ILE A 135 -9.30 -17.35 -0.87
CA ILE A 135 -10.70 -16.97 -1.06
C ILE A 135 -11.33 -17.84 -2.15
N VAL A 136 -10.67 -18.01 -3.29
CA VAL A 136 -11.20 -18.85 -4.38
C VAL A 136 -11.37 -20.29 -3.90
N GLU A 137 -10.37 -20.84 -3.22
CA GLU A 137 -10.45 -22.21 -2.68
C GLU A 137 -11.57 -22.36 -1.64
N VAL A 138 -11.71 -21.44 -0.68
CA VAL A 138 -12.66 -21.57 0.43
C VAL A 138 -14.09 -21.23 0.01
N TYR A 139 -14.29 -20.15 -0.75
CA TYR A 139 -15.62 -19.59 -1.02
C TYR A 139 -16.25 -20.10 -2.32
N ASP A 140 -15.47 -20.42 -3.37
CA ASP A 140 -16.03 -20.92 -4.63
C ASP A 140 -16.17 -22.47 -4.65
N THR A 141 -15.36 -23.22 -3.89
CA THR A 141 -15.38 -24.70 -3.96
C THR A 141 -16.28 -25.38 -2.92
N ASN A 142 -16.49 -24.79 -1.73
CA ASN A 142 -17.36 -25.33 -0.68
C ASN A 142 -18.79 -24.77 -0.78
N SER A 143 -19.45 -25.01 -1.91
CA SER A 143 -20.84 -24.58 -2.18
C SER A 143 -21.90 -25.34 -1.38
N GLU A 144 -21.54 -26.14 -0.36
CA GLU A 144 -22.48 -26.55 0.69
C GLU A 144 -22.62 -25.44 1.73
N TRP A 145 -23.30 -24.38 1.29
CA TRP A 145 -23.78 -23.32 2.14
C TRP A 145 -24.84 -23.93 3.05
N SER A 146 -24.44 -24.33 4.25
CA SER A 146 -25.41 -24.57 5.31
C SER A 146 -26.07 -23.21 5.61
N TYR A 147 -27.17 -22.93 4.91
CA TYR A 147 -28.07 -21.83 5.23
C TYR A 147 -28.57 -22.06 6.66
N SER A 148 -27.90 -21.45 7.63
CA SER A 148 -28.49 -21.33 8.95
C SER A 148 -29.73 -20.45 8.76
N LEU A 149 -30.87 -20.94 9.26
CA LEU A 149 -32.22 -20.39 9.10
C LEU A 149 -32.37 -18.93 9.61
N PHE A 150 -31.27 -18.29 10.02
CA PHE A 150 -31.21 -16.97 10.63
C PHE A 150 -30.33 -15.95 9.87
N GLY A 151 -29.82 -16.30 8.68
CA GLY A 151 -29.14 -15.32 7.81
C GLY A 151 -27.80 -14.79 8.31
N LEU A 152 -27.20 -15.41 9.34
CA LEU A 152 -25.85 -15.13 9.80
C LEU A 152 -24.99 -16.37 9.57
N SER A 153 -24.32 -16.43 8.42
CA SER A 153 -23.16 -17.28 8.22
C SER A 153 -21.93 -16.49 8.69
N TYR A 154 -21.45 -16.76 9.89
CA TYR A 154 -20.15 -16.26 10.31
C TYR A 154 -19.08 -17.16 9.67
N ILE A 155 -18.43 -16.67 8.63
CA ILE A 155 -17.17 -17.26 8.21
C ILE A 155 -16.14 -16.70 9.17
N VAL A 156 -15.57 -17.56 10.01
CA VAL A 156 -14.44 -17.17 10.86
C VAL A 156 -13.27 -16.92 9.91
N LEU A 157 -13.06 -15.66 9.56
CA LEU A 157 -11.86 -15.22 8.87
C LEU A 157 -10.65 -15.74 9.66
N PRO A 158 -9.77 -16.53 9.04
CA PRO A 158 -8.55 -16.93 9.73
C PRO A 158 -7.77 -15.66 10.07
N HIS A 159 -7.16 -15.62 11.25
CA HIS A 159 -6.43 -14.44 11.74
C HIS A 159 -5.38 -13.92 10.75
N SER A 160 -4.87 -14.76 9.84
CA SER A 160 -3.99 -14.38 8.74
C SER A 160 -4.59 -13.32 7.82
N ASP A 161 -5.88 -13.38 7.55
CA ASP A 161 -6.53 -12.60 6.49
C ASP A 161 -6.78 -11.17 6.97
N GLN A 162 -7.20 -11.03 8.22
CA GLN A 162 -7.30 -9.74 8.92
C GLN A 162 -5.94 -9.03 8.98
N ILE A 163 -4.86 -9.80 9.12
CA ILE A 163 -3.50 -9.26 9.15
C ILE A 163 -3.03 -8.78 7.78
N THR A 164 -3.34 -9.53 6.71
CA THR A 164 -3.05 -9.12 5.33
C THR A 164 -3.74 -7.79 4.99
N LEU A 165 -5.02 -7.66 5.36
CA LEU A 165 -5.79 -6.42 5.17
C LEU A 165 -5.20 -5.26 5.97
N LEU A 166 -4.85 -5.49 7.24
CA LEU A 166 -4.20 -4.48 8.08
C LEU A 166 -2.86 -4.02 7.50
N TYR A 167 -2.06 -4.94 6.97
CA TYR A 167 -0.78 -4.63 6.32
C TYR A 167 -0.99 -3.78 5.06
N TRP A 168 -2.02 -4.06 4.26
CA TRP A 168 -2.35 -3.26 3.08
C TRP A 168 -2.69 -1.80 3.44
N HIS A 169 -3.53 -1.60 4.47
CA HIS A 169 -3.84 -0.25 4.97
C HIS A 169 -2.61 0.45 5.57
N PHE A 170 -1.70 -0.28 6.22
CA PHE A 170 -0.43 0.29 6.68
C PHE A 170 0.39 0.86 5.51
N VAL A 171 0.52 0.10 4.42
CA VAL A 171 1.25 0.54 3.22
C VAL A 171 0.61 1.79 2.59
N GLU A 172 -0.72 1.88 2.57
CA GLU A 172 -1.43 3.07 2.11
C GLU A 172 -1.16 4.30 2.98
N ILE A 173 -1.24 4.17 4.31
CA ILE A 173 -0.99 5.29 5.22
C ILE A 173 0.42 5.83 5.02
N VAL A 174 1.42 4.93 4.90
CA VAL A 174 2.81 5.32 4.63
C VAL A 174 2.92 6.08 3.30
N TRP A 175 2.22 5.64 2.25
CA TRP A 175 2.20 6.34 0.96
C TRP A 175 1.66 7.77 1.10
N LEU A 176 0.57 7.97 1.85
CA LEU A 176 0.00 9.31 2.05
C LEU A 176 0.98 10.25 2.78
N PHE A 177 1.76 9.73 3.73
CA PHE A 177 2.83 10.52 4.36
C PHE A 177 3.97 10.86 3.40
N ILE A 178 4.37 9.91 2.54
CA ILE A 178 5.37 10.16 1.49
C ILE A 178 4.86 11.25 0.54
N GLU A 179 3.60 11.15 0.13
CA GLU A 179 2.99 12.08 -0.80
C GLU A 179 2.94 13.50 -0.24
N PHE A 180 2.50 13.62 1.01
CA PHE A 180 2.48 14.88 1.71
C PHE A 180 3.87 15.50 1.88
N LEU A 181 4.92 14.70 2.12
CA LEU A 181 6.26 15.24 2.38
C LEU A 181 7.02 15.65 1.11
N PHE A 182 6.81 14.96 -0.01
CA PHE A 182 7.60 15.18 -1.24
C PHE A 182 6.83 15.81 -2.40
N TYR A 183 5.52 15.64 -2.48
CA TYR A 183 4.74 16.03 -3.67
C TYR A 183 3.65 17.06 -3.40
N SER A 184 3.50 17.57 -2.17
CA SER A 184 2.46 18.54 -1.81
C SER A 184 2.76 20.00 -2.19
N GLU A 185 3.79 20.26 -2.98
CA GLU A 185 4.15 21.60 -3.48
C GLU A 185 3.46 21.96 -4.82
#